data_AF-A0A2A6CM31-F1
#
_entry.id   AF-A0A2A6CM31-F1
#
_cell.length_a   1.000
_cell.length_b   1.000
_cell.length_c   1.000
_cell.angle_alpha   90.00
_cell.angle_beta   90.00
_cell.angle_gamma   90.00
#
_symmetry.space_group_name_H-M   'P 1'
#
loop_
_entity.id
_entity.type
_entity.pdbx_description
1 polymer ?
#
loop_
_entity_poly.entity_id
_entity_poly.type
_entity_poly.pdbx_seq_one_letter_code
_entity_poly.pdbx_strand_id
1 'polypeptide(L)'
;MLASAIVLLSTILVFASSLQCLHNSTVTYTVYWNGMLVRAESATYNMGVLECSAKLTRCVNFKAMDISFFNTLDSTFINLIKTANGKVLGRACMSESDCDKIEAHEATDCTEKQPRSCFCTSDICTGANGTRTMLMSLIPLLIYTI
;
A
#
# COMPACT_ATOMS: atom_id res chain seq x y z
N MET A 1 -9.31 -50.93 -21.80
CA MET A 1 -8.08 -50.26 -21.34
C MET A 1 -8.27 -48.77 -21.51
N LEU A 2 -8.17 -48.07 -20.37
CA LEU A 2 -7.67 -46.70 -20.23
C LEU A 2 -8.44 -45.59 -20.97
N ALA A 3 -9.58 -45.22 -20.36
CA ALA A 3 -10.03 -43.84 -20.35
C ALA A 3 -8.93 -42.99 -19.69
N SER A 4 -8.15 -42.27 -20.49
CA SER A 4 -7.06 -41.41 -20.00
C SER A 4 -6.98 -40.13 -20.83
N ALA A 5 -8.10 -39.42 -20.93
CA ALA A 5 -8.17 -38.10 -21.57
C ALA A 5 -8.91 -37.08 -20.71
N ILE A 6 -8.91 -37.29 -19.40
CA ILE A 6 -9.49 -36.36 -18.42
C ILE A 6 -8.46 -36.25 -17.30
N VAL A 7 -8.28 -35.04 -16.78
CA VAL A 7 -7.31 -34.65 -15.74
C VAL A 7 -5.95 -34.22 -16.31
N LEU A 8 -5.87 -32.95 -16.73
CA LEU A 8 -4.87 -32.01 -16.19
C LEU A 8 -5.19 -30.57 -16.66
N LEU A 9 -6.45 -30.14 -16.48
CA LEU A 9 -6.75 -28.71 -16.44
C LEU A 9 -6.61 -28.26 -14.98
N SER A 10 -5.39 -28.39 -14.44
CA SER A 10 -5.04 -27.82 -13.14
C SER A 10 -5.11 -26.30 -13.30
N THR A 11 -6.27 -25.78 -12.95
CA THR A 11 -6.56 -24.36 -12.77
C THR A 11 -5.41 -23.73 -12.01
N ILE A 12 -4.56 -23.01 -12.73
CA ILE A 12 -3.66 -22.00 -12.18
C ILE A 12 -4.57 -20.86 -11.72
N LEU A 13 -5.32 -21.08 -10.66
CA LEU A 13 -5.87 -20.01 -9.85
C LEU A 13 -4.66 -19.45 -9.09
N VAL A 14 -3.89 -18.59 -9.78
CA VAL A 14 -3.06 -17.61 -9.07
C VAL A 14 -4.06 -16.82 -8.24
N PHE A 15 -4.16 -17.14 -6.95
CA PHE A 15 -4.75 -16.24 -5.98
C PHE A 15 -3.89 -14.98 -6.05
N ALA A 16 -4.28 -14.03 -6.90
CA ALA A 16 -3.73 -12.69 -6.88
C ALA A 16 -4.16 -12.12 -5.53
N SER A 17 -3.34 -12.33 -4.51
CA SER A 17 -3.49 -11.65 -3.24
C SER A 17 -3.42 -10.17 -3.55
N SER A 18 -4.56 -9.48 -3.46
CA SER A 18 -4.59 -8.06 -3.64
C SER A 18 -3.71 -7.41 -2.59
N LEU A 19 -2.89 -6.45 -3.03
CA LEU A 19 -1.95 -5.77 -2.16
C LEU A 19 -2.71 -5.07 -1.04
N GLN A 20 -2.26 -5.21 0.21
CA GLN A 20 -2.82 -4.52 1.36
C GLN A 20 -1.76 -3.62 1.99
N CYS A 21 -2.10 -2.35 2.19
CA CYS A 21 -1.21 -1.36 2.78
C CYS A 21 -1.82 -0.73 4.02
N LEU A 22 -0.98 -0.25 4.94
CA LEU A 22 -1.43 0.65 6.01
C LEU A 22 -1.65 2.05 5.43
N HIS A 23 -2.84 2.60 5.67
CA HIS A 23 -3.22 3.95 5.29
C HIS A 23 -3.27 4.85 6.54
N ASN A 24 -2.25 5.68 6.70
CA ASN A 24 -2.27 6.75 7.69
C ASN A 24 -1.54 7.98 7.16
N SER A 25 -1.92 9.16 7.64
CA SER A 25 -1.36 10.41 7.17
C SER A 25 -1.37 11.44 8.28
N THR A 26 -0.34 12.28 8.32
CA THR A 26 -0.35 13.52 9.10
C THR A 26 -0.30 14.68 8.13
N VAL A 27 -1.28 15.55 8.26
CA VAL A 27 -1.48 16.73 7.41
C VAL A 27 -1.22 17.93 8.29
N THR A 28 -0.24 18.74 7.90
CA THR A 28 0.03 20.03 8.51
C THR A 28 -0.57 21.11 7.63
N TYR A 29 -1.67 21.71 8.09
CA TYR A 29 -2.33 22.86 7.49
C TYR A 29 -1.56 24.12 7.83
N THR A 30 -1.30 24.96 6.82
CA THR A 30 -0.65 26.26 7.00
C THR A 30 -1.55 27.36 6.50
N VAL A 31 -1.82 28.35 7.35
CA VAL A 31 -2.57 29.56 7.02
C VAL A 31 -1.58 30.70 6.84
N TYR A 32 -1.64 31.34 5.69
CA TYR A 32 -0.86 32.54 5.39
C TYR A 32 -1.75 33.78 5.38
N TRP A 33 -1.23 34.89 5.92
CA TRP A 33 -1.84 36.21 5.82
C TRP A 33 -0.78 37.17 5.29
N ASN A 34 -1.06 37.83 4.17
CA ASN A 34 -0.10 38.71 3.48
C ASN A 34 1.28 38.05 3.23
N GLY A 35 1.29 36.78 2.85
CA GLY A 35 2.52 36.01 2.60
C GLY A 35 3.27 35.55 3.86
N MET A 36 2.83 35.92 5.06
CA MET A 36 3.41 35.46 6.32
C MET A 36 2.64 34.28 6.88
N LEU A 37 3.34 33.27 7.39
CA LEU A 37 2.74 32.15 8.13
C LEU A 37 2.14 32.68 9.43
N VAL A 38 0.82 32.58 9.59
CA VAL A 38 0.11 33.04 10.80
C VAL A 38 -0.36 31.90 11.69
N ARG A 39 -0.57 30.71 11.11
CA ARG A 39 -1.00 29.53 11.87
C ARG A 39 -0.57 28.25 11.19
N ALA A 40 -0.14 27.28 11.99
CA ALA A 40 0.07 25.92 11.54
C ALA A 40 -0.66 24.95 12.48
N GLU A 41 -1.45 24.05 11.92
CA GLU A 41 -2.19 23.03 12.66
C GLU A 41 -1.93 21.67 12.02
N SER A 42 -1.84 20.62 12.82
CA SER A 42 -1.68 19.27 12.29
C SER A 42 -2.88 18.40 12.66
N ALA A 43 -3.34 17.60 11.70
CA ALA A 43 -4.32 16.55 11.92
C ALA A 43 -3.75 15.23 11.43
N THR A 44 -3.99 14.16 12.19
CA THR A 44 -3.61 12.81 11.81
C THR A 44 -4.85 12.02 11.42
N TYR A 45 -4.78 11.36 10.27
CA TYR A 45 -5.79 10.49 9.71
C TYR A 45 -5.27 9.05 9.74
N ASN A 46 -6.04 8.14 10.29
CA ASN A 46 -5.70 6.71 10.31
C ASN A 46 -6.88 5.92 9.77
N MET A 47 -6.69 5.31 8.61
CA MET A 47 -7.70 4.48 7.94
C MET A 47 -7.43 2.98 8.12
N GLY A 48 -6.36 2.61 8.82
CA GLY A 48 -5.98 1.21 9.03
C GLY A 48 -5.45 0.54 7.76
N VAL A 49 -5.55 -0.78 7.70
CA VAL A 49 -5.07 -1.58 6.56
C VAL A 49 -6.18 -1.67 5.52
N LEU A 50 -5.89 -1.24 4.29
CA LEU A 50 -6.82 -1.24 3.17
C LEU A 50 -6.25 -2.01 1.99
N GLU A 51 -7.16 -2.61 1.23
CA GLU A 51 -6.85 -3.25 -0.05
C GLU A 51 -6.59 -2.18 -1.13
N CYS A 52 -5.47 -2.31 -1.83
CA CYS A 52 -5.13 -1.44 -2.94
C CYS A 52 -5.94 -1.81 -4.18
N SER A 53 -6.38 -0.80 -4.92
CA SER A 53 -6.95 -1.03 -6.25
C SER A 53 -5.91 -1.65 -7.19
N ALA A 54 -6.34 -2.35 -8.24
CA ALA A 54 -5.45 -3.01 -9.19
C ALA A 54 -4.41 -2.10 -9.87
N LYS A 55 -4.61 -0.78 -9.85
CA LYS A 55 -3.67 0.22 -10.40
C LYS A 55 -2.59 0.66 -9.40
N LEU A 56 -2.81 0.43 -8.11
CA LEU A 56 -1.90 0.86 -7.03
C LEU A 56 -1.12 -0.36 -6.54
N THR A 57 0.01 -0.62 -7.19
CA THR A 57 0.80 -1.84 -7.02
C THR A 57 1.86 -1.74 -5.93
N ARG A 58 1.91 -0.61 -5.21
CA ARG A 58 2.94 -0.34 -4.20
C ARG A 58 2.36 0.22 -2.91
N CYS A 59 2.93 -0.19 -1.78
CA CYS A 59 2.79 0.45 -0.47
C CYS A 59 3.91 1.45 -0.27
N VAL A 60 3.55 2.72 -0.05
CA VAL A 60 4.52 3.80 0.10
C VAL A 60 4.52 4.35 1.50
N ASN A 61 5.70 4.68 2.02
CA ASN A 61 5.89 5.55 3.17
C ASN A 61 6.56 6.85 2.69
N PHE A 62 5.75 7.89 2.51
CA PHE A 62 6.20 9.14 1.90
C PHE A 62 6.52 10.20 2.97
N LYS A 63 7.63 10.91 2.73
CA LYS A 63 8.06 12.03 3.57
C LYS A 63 7.14 13.24 3.38
N ALA A 64 7.28 14.22 4.26
CA ALA A 64 6.54 15.47 4.18
C ALA A 64 6.75 16.16 2.83
N MET A 65 5.68 16.27 2.05
CA MET A 65 5.63 16.95 0.77
C MET A 65 4.48 17.95 0.75
N ASP A 66 4.52 18.92 -0.16
CA ASP A 66 3.46 19.91 -0.28
C ASP A 66 2.15 19.26 -0.75
N ILE A 67 1.03 19.68 -0.16
CA ILE A 67 -0.31 19.14 -0.51
C ILE A 67 -0.61 19.39 -2.00
N SER A 68 -0.16 20.50 -2.55
CA SER A 68 -0.29 20.81 -3.99
C SER A 68 0.38 19.77 -4.89
N PHE A 69 1.57 19.30 -4.52
CA PHE A 69 2.26 18.24 -5.23
C PHE A 69 1.60 16.88 -4.97
N PHE A 70 1.24 16.57 -3.72
CA PHE A 70 0.56 15.32 -3.36
C PHE A 70 -0.75 15.11 -4.14
N ASN A 71 -1.49 16.18 -4.40
CA ASN A 71 -2.73 16.14 -5.20
C ASN A 71 -2.52 15.70 -6.66
N THR A 72 -1.27 15.61 -7.14
CA THR A 72 -0.92 15.13 -8.48
C THR A 72 -0.60 13.63 -8.54
N LEU A 73 -0.52 12.96 -7.39
CA LEU A 73 -0.24 11.53 -7.28
C LEU A 73 -1.53 10.71 -7.33
N ASP A 74 -1.47 9.40 -7.53
CA ASP A 74 -2.63 8.52 -7.34
C ASP A 74 -2.65 7.98 -5.89
N SER A 75 -3.44 8.61 -5.02
CA SER A 75 -3.57 8.21 -3.61
C SER A 75 -4.99 8.34 -3.06
N THR A 76 -5.38 7.38 -2.20
CA THR A 76 -6.69 7.34 -1.52
C THR A 76 -6.94 8.55 -0.61
N PHE A 77 -5.88 9.25 -0.16
CA PHE A 77 -6.00 10.40 0.75
C PHE A 77 -6.37 11.72 0.07
N ILE A 78 -6.24 11.83 -1.25
CA ILE A 78 -6.33 13.11 -1.97
C ILE A 78 -7.68 13.79 -1.73
N ASN A 79 -8.77 13.02 -1.72
CA ASN A 79 -10.10 13.58 -1.51
C ASN A 79 -10.28 14.24 -0.13
N LEU A 80 -9.52 13.83 0.88
CA LEU A 80 -9.61 14.36 2.25
C LEU A 80 -8.87 15.70 2.40
N ILE A 81 -7.86 15.98 1.56
CA ILE A 81 -6.94 17.09 1.76
C ILE A 81 -6.80 18.02 0.53
N LYS A 82 -7.51 17.76 -0.56
CA LYS A 82 -7.38 18.47 -1.84
C LYS A 82 -7.53 20.00 -1.77
N THR A 83 -8.29 20.53 -0.82
CA THR A 83 -8.53 21.98 -0.66
C THR A 83 -7.59 22.65 0.34
N ALA A 84 -6.65 21.92 0.91
CA ALA A 84 -5.78 22.39 1.98
C ALA A 84 -4.45 22.93 1.46
N ASN A 85 -3.88 23.89 2.19
CA ASN A 85 -2.52 24.35 2.00
C ASN A 85 -1.64 23.83 3.13
N GLY A 86 -0.43 23.38 2.79
CA GLY A 86 0.55 22.91 3.76
C GLY A 86 1.24 21.63 3.29
N LYS A 87 1.55 20.74 4.23
CA LYS A 87 2.33 19.52 3.97
C LYS A 87 1.60 18.26 4.41
N VAL A 88 1.92 17.15 3.76
CA VAL A 88 1.40 15.82 4.07
C VAL A 88 2.53 14.80 4.10
N LEU A 89 2.52 13.93 5.10
CA LEU A 89 3.41 12.77 5.21
C LEU A 89 2.60 11.58 5.67
N GLY A 90 2.99 10.36 5.30
CA GLY A 90 2.19 9.21 5.66
C GLY A 90 2.49 7.95 4.88
N ARG A 91 1.51 7.05 4.87
CA ARG A 91 1.54 5.75 4.23
C ARG A 91 0.27 5.51 3.45
N ALA A 92 0.39 4.99 2.23
CA ALA A 92 -0.75 4.68 1.37
C ALA A 92 -0.38 3.70 0.25
N CYS A 93 -1.38 3.10 -0.38
CA CYS A 93 -1.26 2.54 -1.73
C CYS A 93 -0.91 3.64 -2.75
N MET A 94 -0.04 3.31 -3.70
CA MET A 94 0.42 4.21 -4.75
C MET A 94 0.80 3.42 -6.02
N SER A 95 0.82 4.08 -7.17
CA SER A 95 1.36 3.48 -8.41
C SER A 95 2.89 3.41 -8.36
N GLU A 96 3.48 2.48 -9.10
CA GLU A 96 4.94 2.41 -9.25
C GLU A 96 5.53 3.70 -9.85
N SER A 97 4.85 4.28 -10.85
CA SER A 97 5.27 5.56 -11.43
C SER A 97 5.27 6.71 -10.43
N ASP A 98 4.34 6.73 -9.48
CA ASP A 98 4.30 7.78 -8.47
C ASP A 98 5.34 7.56 -7.38
N CYS A 99 5.72 6.30 -7.08
CA CYS A 99 6.90 6.01 -6.25
C CYS A 99 8.16 6.64 -6.85
N ASP A 100 8.33 6.52 -8.17
CA ASP A 100 9.46 7.10 -8.88
C ASP A 100 9.43 8.64 -8.84
N LYS A 101 8.24 9.24 -9.05
CA LYS A 101 8.06 10.71 -8.99
C LYS A 101 8.46 11.32 -7.65
N ILE A 102 8.26 10.60 -6.56
CA ILE A 102 8.61 11.07 -5.20
C ILE A 102 9.98 10.57 -4.74
N GLU A 103 10.74 9.95 -5.65
CA GLU A 103 12.06 9.36 -5.41
C GLU A 103 12.05 8.38 -4.20
N ALA A 104 10.96 7.63 -4.02
CA ALA A 104 10.80 6.66 -2.94
C ALA A 104 11.50 5.31 -3.22
N HIS A 105 12.70 5.35 -3.80
CA HIS A 105 13.58 4.19 -4.00
C HIS A 105 14.37 3.94 -2.69
N GLU A 106 14.56 2.75 -2.10
CA GLU A 106 14.26 1.36 -2.40
C GLU A 106 14.15 0.58 -1.07
N ALA A 107 13.20 -0.36 -1.00
CA ALA A 107 13.45 -1.72 -0.52
C ALA A 107 12.45 -2.63 -1.25
N THR A 108 12.93 -3.51 -2.11
CA THR A 108 12.11 -4.47 -2.90
C THR A 108 11.39 -5.49 -2.00
N ASP A 109 11.95 -5.73 -0.82
CA ASP A 109 11.43 -6.56 0.25
C ASP A 109 11.98 -5.97 1.57
N CYS A 110 11.13 -5.88 2.60
CA CYS A 110 11.53 -5.39 3.92
C CYS A 110 11.46 -6.43 5.03
N THR A 111 11.39 -7.71 4.64
CA THR A 111 11.61 -8.83 5.54
C THR A 111 12.96 -8.64 6.25
N GLU A 112 12.95 -8.62 7.58
CA GLU A 112 14.12 -8.42 8.48
C GLU A 112 14.70 -6.99 8.64
N LYS A 113 14.10 -5.93 8.06
CA LYS A 113 14.59 -4.55 8.26
C LYS A 113 13.74 -3.68 9.19
N GLN A 114 14.36 -2.66 9.79
CA GLN A 114 13.62 -1.68 10.59
C GLN A 114 12.64 -0.91 9.70
N PRO A 115 11.34 -0.79 10.08
CA PRO A 115 10.23 -0.30 9.24
C PRO A 115 10.32 1.18 8.80
N ARG A 116 11.42 1.87 9.13
CA ARG A 116 11.65 3.28 8.78
C ARG A 116 12.45 3.48 7.48
N SER A 117 12.92 2.40 6.84
CA SER A 117 13.69 2.46 5.58
C SER A 117 12.98 1.86 4.35
N CYS A 118 11.70 1.49 4.48
CA CYS A 118 10.90 0.87 3.42
C CYS A 118 9.99 1.94 2.81
N PHE A 119 10.42 2.54 1.70
CA PHE A 119 9.76 3.75 1.17
C PHE A 119 8.73 3.44 0.07
N CYS A 120 8.93 2.39 -0.74
CA CYS A 120 7.96 1.88 -1.71
C CYS A 120 8.15 0.35 -1.86
N THR A 121 7.18 -0.45 -1.42
CA THR A 121 7.27 -1.92 -1.39
C THR A 121 6.05 -2.57 -2.03
N SER A 122 6.13 -3.83 -2.44
CA SER A 122 4.96 -4.63 -2.88
C SER A 122 4.39 -5.51 -1.76
N ASP A 123 4.70 -5.19 -0.51
CA ASP A 123 4.37 -6.01 0.64
C ASP A 123 3.86 -5.16 1.83
N ILE A 124 3.53 -5.85 2.91
CA ILE A 124 2.93 -5.34 4.15
C ILE A 124 3.84 -4.40 4.97
N CYS A 125 5.06 -4.12 4.50
CA CYS A 125 6.13 -3.52 5.30
C CYS A 125 5.89 -2.08 5.77
N THR A 126 4.87 -1.40 5.26
CA THR A 126 4.43 -0.11 5.81
C THR A 126 3.59 -0.26 7.09
N GLY A 127 3.50 -1.45 7.69
CA GLY A 127 2.95 -1.64 9.04
C GLY A 127 1.61 -2.37 9.13
N ALA A 128 1.24 -3.16 8.11
CA ALA A 128 0.07 -4.04 8.16
C ALA A 128 0.39 -5.37 8.88
N ASN A 129 0.93 -5.33 10.11
CA ASN A 129 1.22 -6.56 10.83
C ASN A 129 -0.07 -7.30 11.23
N GLY A 130 -0.25 -8.51 10.69
CA GLY A 130 -1.28 -9.48 11.07
C GLY A 130 -2.50 -9.41 10.15
N THR A 131 -2.64 -10.27 9.15
CA THR A 131 -2.76 -11.72 9.30
C THR A 131 -2.38 -12.34 7.96
N ARG A 132 -1.17 -12.88 7.82
CA ARG A 132 -0.96 -13.91 6.80
C ARG A 132 -1.80 -15.09 7.27
N THR A 133 -3.05 -15.17 6.81
CA THR A 133 -3.79 -16.42 6.79
C THR A 133 -2.93 -17.34 5.93
N MET A 134 -2.07 -18.13 6.58
CA MET A 134 -1.58 -19.36 5.99
C MET A 134 -2.85 -20.15 5.66
N LEU A 135 -3.34 -20.00 4.43
CA LEU A 135 -4.15 -21.02 3.82
C LEU A 135 -3.25 -22.23 3.78
N MET A 136 -3.30 -23.02 4.86
CA MET A 136 -2.89 -24.41 4.82
C MET A 136 -3.70 -25.01 3.68
N SER A 137 -3.01 -25.14 2.55
CA SER A 137 -3.38 -26.01 1.45
C SER A 137 -3.65 -27.38 2.05
N LEU A 138 -4.92 -27.64 2.39
CA LEU A 138 -5.45 -28.98 2.58
C LEU A 138 -5.35 -29.66 1.21
N ILE A 139 -4.18 -30.23 0.96
CA ILE A 139 -4.01 -31.24 -0.08
C ILE A 139 -5.00 -32.35 0.31
N PRO A 140 -5.98 -32.70 -0.54
CA PRO A 140 -6.79 -33.86 -0.27
C PRO A 140 -5.88 -35.08 -0.34
N LEU A 141 -5.57 -35.65 0.82
CA LEU A 141 -5.14 -37.04 0.98
C LEU A 141 -6.29 -37.93 0.49
N LEU A 142 -6.42 -38.06 -0.82
CA LEU A 142 -7.21 -39.06 -1.51
C LEU A 142 -6.26 -39.93 -2.33
N ILE A 143 -5.32 -40.57 -1.63
CA ILE A 143 -4.54 -41.68 -2.15
C ILE A 143 -4.51 -42.76 -1.07
N TYR A 144 -5.26 -43.83 -1.35
CA TYR A 144 -5.11 -45.19 -0.83
C TYR A 144 -5.62 -45.52 0.58
N THR A 145 -6.83 -46.06 0.64
CA THR A 145 -7.04 -47.41 1.18
C THR A 145 -7.93 -48.20 0.23
N ILE A 146 -7.29 -49.10 -0.52
CA ILE A 146 -7.91 -50.36 -0.97
C ILE A 146 -7.89 -51.29 0.23
#